data_AF-A0A141RE65-F1
#
_entry.id   AF-A0A141RE65-F1
#
_cell.length_a   1.000
_cell.length_b   1.000
_cell.length_c   1.000
_cell.angle_alpha   90.00
_cell.angle_beta   90.00
_cell.angle_gamma   90.00
#
_symmetry.space_group_name_H-M   'P 1'
#
loop_
_entity.id
_entity.type
_entity.pdbx_description
1 polymer ?
#
loop_
_entity_poly.entity_id
_entity_poly.type
_entity_poly.pdbx_seq_one_letter_code
_entity_poly.pdbx_strand_id
1 'polypeptide(L)'
;VCVVVIMLIGAAASLPFLLNAGFGQAPKGAQLSQVEQSPHYRDGQFHNQVPTPGYTGNKSMLAAWWEFLVAKRENARPAHPLPLVATDLAGLSPEQDTLVWLGHSSWYLQLAGQRILIDPVFSNYAAPLSFLNKAFVGDYPWSAQTMPEIDLLILSH
;
A
#
# COMPACT_ATOMS: atom_id res chain seq x y z
N VAL A 1 33.36 1.11 18.36
CA VAL A 1 32.07 0.38 18.31
C VAL A 1 32.38 -1.03 17.83
N CYS A 2 32.18 -2.07 18.67
CA CYS A 2 32.52 -3.45 18.33
C CYS A 2 31.66 -3.97 17.18
N VAL A 3 32.24 -4.76 16.27
CA VAL A 3 31.53 -5.45 15.16
C VAL A 3 30.29 -6.20 15.66
N VAL A 4 30.37 -6.81 16.85
CA VAL A 4 29.26 -7.49 17.53
C VAL A 4 28.07 -6.55 17.76
N VAL A 5 28.31 -5.30 18.17
CA VAL A 5 27.24 -4.32 18.40
C VAL A 5 26.57 -3.94 17.08
N ILE A 6 27.34 -3.79 16.00
CA ILE A 6 26.79 -3.49 14.67
C ILE A 6 25.93 -4.66 14.16
N MET A 7 26.39 -5.91 14.33
CA MET A 7 25.62 -7.10 13.96
C MET A 7 24.34 -7.25 14.78
N LEU A 8 24.39 -6.98 16.08
CA LEU A 8 23.21 -7.00 16.94
C LEU A 8 22.19 -5.93 16.55
N ILE A 9 22.65 -4.71 16.23
CA ILE A 9 21.78 -3.65 15.71
C ILE A 9 21.16 -4.06 14.38
N GLY A 10 21.95 -4.61 13.46
CA GLY A 10 21.47 -5.09 12.16
C GLY A 10 20.41 -6.18 12.30
N ALA A 11 20.66 -7.18 13.14
CA ALA A 11 19.71 -8.28 13.40
C ALA A 11 18.43 -7.78 14.09
N ALA A 12 18.55 -6.91 15.09
CA ALA A 12 17.41 -6.31 15.77
C ALA A 12 16.58 -5.42 14.82
N ALA A 13 17.23 -4.75 13.87
CA ALA A 13 16.56 -3.94 12.86
C ALA A 13 15.88 -4.78 11.77
N SER A 14 16.44 -5.94 11.38
CA SER A 14 15.89 -6.78 10.30
C SER A 14 14.81 -7.76 10.76
N LEU A 15 14.86 -8.21 12.02
CA LEU A 15 13.93 -9.23 12.54
C LEU A 15 12.45 -8.80 12.45
N PRO A 16 12.05 -7.55 12.76
CA PRO A 16 10.67 -7.12 12.57
C PRO A 16 10.19 -7.20 11.11
N PHE A 17 11.08 -7.02 10.14
CA PHE A 17 10.74 -7.12 8.71
C PHE A 17 10.51 -8.58 8.29
N LEU A 18 11.31 -9.50 8.82
CA LEU A 18 11.19 -10.93 8.52
C LEU A 18 9.96 -11.59 9.17
N LEU A 19 9.53 -11.08 10.33
CA LEU A 19 8.42 -11.65 11.09
C LEU A 19 7.08 -10.96 10.83
N ASN A 20 7.07 -9.80 10.16
CA ASN A 20 5.84 -9.06 9.92
C ASN A 20 5.11 -9.63 8.68
N ALA A 21 3.90 -10.15 8.91
CA ALA A 21 3.04 -10.72 7.88
C ALA A 21 2.75 -9.77 6.71
N GLY A 22 2.83 -8.45 6.93
CA GLY A 22 2.63 -7.43 5.90
C GLY A 22 3.69 -7.41 4.80
N PHE A 23 4.86 -8.04 4.99
CA PHE A 23 5.85 -8.22 3.92
C PHE A 23 5.56 -9.44 3.03
N GLY A 24 4.59 -10.28 3.41
CA GLY A 24 4.29 -11.52 2.71
C GLY A 24 5.43 -12.54 2.81
N GLN A 25 5.31 -13.60 2.02
CA GLN A 25 6.34 -14.63 1.87
C GLN A 25 6.43 -15.06 0.42
N ALA A 26 7.62 -15.55 0.01
CA ALA A 26 7.75 -16.19 -1.28
C ALA A 26 6.78 -17.39 -1.38
N PRO A 27 6.15 -17.62 -2.54
CA PRO A 27 5.24 -18.75 -2.73
C PRO A 27 5.98 -20.07 -2.52
N LYS A 28 5.29 -21.05 -1.92
CA LYS A 28 5.84 -22.38 -1.61
C LYS A 28 4.83 -23.47 -1.97
N GLY A 29 5.33 -24.69 -2.20
CA GLY A 29 4.49 -25.86 -2.46
C GLY A 29 3.50 -25.62 -3.61
N ALA A 30 2.22 -25.91 -3.38
CA ALA A 30 1.17 -25.77 -4.39
C ALA A 30 1.05 -24.36 -4.98
N GLN A 31 1.27 -23.31 -4.18
CA GLN A 31 1.23 -21.93 -4.67
C GLN A 31 2.38 -21.64 -5.63
N LEU A 32 3.58 -22.16 -5.32
CA LEU A 32 4.72 -22.04 -6.23
C LEU A 32 4.45 -22.79 -7.54
N SER A 33 3.91 -24.00 -7.46
CA SER A 33 3.54 -24.77 -8.66
C SER A 33 2.51 -24.06 -9.53
N GLN A 34 1.55 -23.32 -8.94
CA GLN A 34 0.61 -22.49 -9.71
C GLN A 34 1.32 -21.30 -10.38
N VAL A 35 2.24 -20.64 -9.68
CA VAL A 35 3.03 -19.54 -10.25
C VAL A 35 3.88 -20.04 -11.42
N GLU A 36 4.53 -21.21 -11.27
CA GLU A 36 5.37 -21.85 -12.28
C GLU A 36 4.60 -22.34 -13.51
N GLN A 37 3.29 -22.61 -13.38
CA GLN A 37 2.43 -22.96 -14.51
C GLN A 37 2.10 -21.76 -15.41
N SER A 38 2.37 -20.53 -14.96
CA SER A 38 2.15 -19.35 -15.78
C SER A 38 3.08 -19.36 -17.01
N PRO A 39 2.58 -19.07 -18.22
CA PRO A 39 3.44 -18.91 -19.40
C PRO A 39 4.42 -17.73 -19.27
N HIS A 40 4.20 -16.85 -18.28
CA HIS A 40 5.06 -15.72 -17.97
C HIS A 40 6.10 -16.02 -16.88
N TYR A 41 6.03 -17.18 -16.24
CA TYR A 41 7.07 -17.61 -15.31
C TYR A 41 8.09 -18.48 -16.03
N ARG A 42 9.31 -17.97 -16.17
CA ARG A 42 10.43 -18.64 -16.84
C ARG A 42 11.75 -18.23 -16.20
N ASP A 43 12.77 -19.07 -16.33
CA ASP A 43 14.10 -18.80 -15.79
C ASP A 43 14.12 -18.44 -14.29
N GLY A 44 13.16 -18.98 -13.53
CA GLY A 44 13.06 -18.79 -12.08
C GLY A 44 12.42 -17.47 -11.62
N GLN A 45 11.81 -16.69 -12.53
CA GLN A 45 11.13 -15.44 -12.18
C GLN A 45 9.94 -15.15 -13.11
N PHE A 46 9.10 -14.19 -12.71
CA PHE A 46 8.02 -13.72 -13.56
C PHE A 46 8.50 -12.65 -14.55
N HIS A 47 8.10 -12.78 -15.81
CA HIS A 47 8.41 -11.84 -16.88
C HIS A 47 7.15 -11.08 -17.28
N ASN A 48 7.13 -9.78 -17.03
CA ASN A 48 6.04 -8.90 -17.47
C ASN A 48 5.91 -8.92 -19.01
N GLN A 49 4.67 -8.87 -19.49
CA GLN A 49 4.36 -8.85 -20.93
C GLN A 49 4.84 -7.57 -21.61
N VAL A 50 4.78 -6.46 -20.87
CA VAL A 50 5.24 -5.14 -21.31
C VAL A 50 6.56 -4.85 -20.61
N PRO A 51 7.53 -4.20 -21.28
CA PRO A 51 8.74 -3.71 -20.63
C PRO A 51 8.37 -2.79 -19.45
N THR A 52 8.55 -3.30 -18.24
CA THR A 52 8.32 -2.55 -16.99
C THR A 52 9.66 -2.39 -16.27
N PRO A 53 10.52 -1.46 -16.71
CA PRO A 53 11.77 -1.20 -16.01
C PRO A 53 11.48 -0.80 -14.56
N GLY A 54 12.09 -1.50 -13.59
CA GLY A 54 11.90 -1.24 -12.16
C GLY A 54 12.38 0.15 -11.71
N TYR A 55 13.12 0.85 -12.57
CA TYR A 55 13.52 2.23 -12.37
C TYR A 55 13.63 2.93 -13.72
N THR A 56 12.91 4.04 -13.86
CA THR A 56 12.83 4.83 -15.10
C THR A 56 13.60 6.15 -15.03
N GLY A 57 14.28 6.43 -13.92
CA GLY A 57 15.01 7.68 -13.76
C GLY A 57 16.35 7.70 -14.50
N ASN A 58 16.89 8.90 -14.67
CA ASN A 58 18.16 9.12 -15.37
C ASN A 58 19.39 8.99 -14.44
N LYS A 59 19.18 8.75 -13.14
CA LYS A 59 20.26 8.66 -12.14
C LYS A 59 20.56 7.19 -11.82
N SER A 60 21.69 6.90 -11.21
CA SER A 60 21.88 5.54 -10.67
C SER A 60 20.87 5.28 -9.55
N MET A 61 20.47 4.02 -9.36
CA MET A 61 19.56 3.63 -8.29
C MET A 61 20.06 4.12 -6.92
N LEU A 62 21.36 4.02 -6.66
CA LEU A 62 21.98 4.51 -5.42
C LEU A 62 21.87 6.04 -5.26
N ALA A 63 22.07 6.80 -6.33
CA ALA A 63 21.89 8.25 -6.30
C ALA A 63 20.42 8.63 -6.07
N ALA A 64 19.47 7.91 -6.67
CA ALA A 64 18.05 8.11 -6.45
C ALA A 64 17.63 7.80 -5.00
N TRP A 65 18.16 6.72 -4.42
CA TRP A 65 17.96 6.39 -3.01
C TRP A 65 18.55 7.44 -2.08
N TRP A 66 19.76 7.90 -2.36
CA TRP A 66 20.40 8.96 -1.57
C TRP A 66 19.54 10.23 -1.61
N GLU A 67 19.15 10.68 -2.80
CA GLU A 67 18.27 11.82 -2.98
C GLU A 67 16.93 11.65 -2.26
N PHE A 68 16.29 10.48 -2.34
CA PHE A 68 15.05 10.21 -1.62
C PHE A 68 15.21 10.40 -0.10
N LEU A 69 16.38 10.03 0.46
CA LEU A 69 16.67 10.15 1.89
C LEU A 69 17.05 11.58 2.31
N VAL A 70 17.81 12.31 1.48
CA VAL A 70 18.34 13.64 1.86
C VAL A 70 17.53 14.81 1.33
N ALA A 71 16.78 14.64 0.24
CA ALA A 71 16.05 15.73 -0.37
C ALA A 71 14.88 16.14 0.52
N LYS A 72 14.91 17.40 0.97
CA LYS A 72 13.76 18.02 1.61
C LYS A 72 12.73 18.32 0.54
N ARG A 73 11.52 17.79 0.70
CA ARG A 73 10.39 18.14 -0.15
C ARG A 73 9.60 19.23 0.51
N GLU A 74 9.66 20.42 -0.07
CA GLU A 74 8.82 21.54 0.34
C GLU A 74 7.35 21.19 0.13
N ASN A 75 6.49 21.60 1.06
CA ASN A 75 5.04 21.39 0.99
C ASN A 75 4.57 19.92 0.87
N ALA A 76 5.41 18.95 1.26
CA ALA A 76 5.04 17.52 1.24
C ALA A 76 3.98 17.15 2.29
N ARG A 77 3.72 18.04 3.25
CA ARG A 77 2.67 17.91 4.26
C ARG A 77 1.88 19.20 4.34
N PRO A 78 0.54 19.12 4.47
CA PRO A 78 -0.28 20.30 4.61
C PRO A 78 0.00 20.97 5.97
N ALA A 79 -0.02 22.31 6.00
CA ALA A 79 0.20 23.09 7.23
C ALA A 79 -0.98 23.02 8.21
N HIS A 80 -2.18 22.71 7.69
CA HIS A 80 -3.42 22.54 8.44
C HIS A 80 -4.07 21.22 8.05
N PRO A 81 -4.94 20.65 8.92
CA PRO A 81 -5.73 19.48 8.56
C PRO A 81 -6.50 19.72 7.25
N LEU A 82 -6.55 18.69 6.40
CA LEU A 82 -7.36 18.75 5.18
C LEU A 82 -8.85 18.73 5.55
N PRO A 83 -9.72 19.40 4.77
CA PRO A 83 -11.15 19.26 4.95
C PRO A 83 -11.56 17.78 4.87
N LEU A 84 -12.33 17.34 5.85
CA LEU A 84 -12.87 15.99 5.92
C LEU A 84 -14.39 16.07 5.85
N VAL A 85 -14.98 15.33 4.91
CA VAL A 85 -16.43 15.12 4.85
C VAL A 85 -16.70 13.72 5.37
N ALA A 86 -17.28 13.64 6.57
CA ALA A 86 -17.65 12.37 7.17
C ALA A 86 -18.91 11.83 6.48
N THR A 87 -18.72 10.97 5.49
CA THR A 87 -19.80 10.36 4.71
C THR A 87 -20.21 9.03 5.34
N ASP A 88 -21.50 8.90 5.68
CA ASP A 88 -22.11 7.61 6.02
C ASP A 88 -22.28 6.78 4.75
N LEU A 89 -21.34 5.85 4.51
CA LEU A 89 -21.35 5.00 3.32
C LEU A 89 -22.51 4.01 3.31
N ALA A 90 -23.04 3.62 4.49
CA ALA A 90 -24.14 2.67 4.58
C ALA A 90 -25.48 3.30 4.21
N GLY A 91 -25.63 4.60 4.47
CA GLY A 91 -26.82 5.39 4.15
C GLY A 91 -26.93 5.83 2.69
N LEU A 92 -25.92 5.59 1.85
CA LEU A 92 -25.96 5.96 0.44
C LEU A 92 -26.91 5.05 -0.37
N SER A 93 -27.81 5.66 -1.15
CA SER A 93 -28.76 4.95 -2.01
C SER A 93 -28.02 4.08 -3.05
N PRO A 94 -28.30 2.77 -3.12
CA PRO A 94 -27.70 1.87 -4.11
C PRO A 94 -28.00 2.26 -5.56
N GLU A 95 -29.10 2.98 -5.81
CA GLU A 95 -29.55 3.41 -7.13
C GLU A 95 -28.78 4.62 -7.66
N GLN A 96 -28.05 5.33 -6.79
CA GLN A 96 -27.28 6.51 -7.16
C GLN A 96 -25.81 6.16 -7.35
N ASP A 97 -25.30 6.39 -8.56
CA ASP A 97 -23.87 6.32 -8.81
C ASP A 97 -23.13 7.37 -7.95
N THR A 98 -22.23 6.90 -7.09
CA THR A 98 -21.55 7.71 -6.08
C THR A 98 -20.07 7.35 -6.03
N LEU A 99 -19.21 8.35 -5.84
CA LEU A 99 -17.77 8.19 -5.64
C LEU A 99 -17.37 8.92 -4.37
N VAL A 100 -16.74 8.21 -3.43
CA VAL A 100 -16.20 8.77 -2.20
C VAL A 100 -14.70 8.48 -2.15
N TRP A 101 -13.90 9.54 -2.05
CA TRP A 101 -12.47 9.41 -1.81
C TRP A 101 -12.23 9.24 -0.31
N LEU A 102 -11.60 8.13 0.07
CA LEU A 102 -11.31 7.81 1.48
C LEU A 102 -9.91 8.26 1.91
N GLY A 103 -9.12 8.79 0.97
CA GLY A 103 -7.73 9.20 1.17
C GLY A 103 -6.75 8.26 0.47
N HIS A 104 -5.53 8.77 0.19
CA HIS A 104 -4.52 8.02 -0.56
C HIS A 104 -5.08 7.45 -1.89
N SER A 105 -4.85 6.16 -2.17
CA SER A 105 -5.42 5.42 -3.28
C SER A 105 -6.78 4.77 -2.95
N SER A 106 -7.34 5.01 -1.76
CA SER A 106 -8.56 4.37 -1.30
C SER A 106 -9.82 5.06 -1.81
N TRP A 107 -10.71 4.29 -2.44
CA TRP A 107 -11.98 4.79 -2.97
C TRP A 107 -13.13 3.85 -2.65
N TYR A 108 -14.29 4.43 -2.36
CA TYR A 108 -15.57 3.73 -2.34
C TYR A 108 -16.43 4.21 -3.50
N LEU A 109 -16.97 3.26 -4.27
CA LEU A 109 -17.82 3.52 -5.42
C LEU A 109 -19.16 2.80 -5.24
N GLN A 110 -20.23 3.49 -5.58
CA GLN A 110 -21.48 2.87 -6.01
C GLN A 110 -21.60 3.12 -7.50
N LEU A 111 -21.69 2.06 -8.28
CA LEU A 111 -21.81 2.16 -9.73
C LEU A 111 -22.69 1.04 -10.24
N ALA A 112 -23.75 1.37 -10.97
CA ALA A 112 -24.70 0.41 -11.53
C ALA A 112 -25.27 -0.56 -10.46
N GLY A 113 -25.55 -0.04 -9.26
CA GLY A 113 -26.08 -0.84 -8.15
C GLY A 113 -25.06 -1.75 -7.46
N GLN A 114 -23.77 -1.61 -7.75
CA GLN A 114 -22.69 -2.37 -7.10
C GLN A 114 -21.86 -1.47 -6.19
N ARG A 115 -21.50 -1.97 -5.01
CA ARG A 115 -20.60 -1.34 -4.04
C ARG A 115 -19.19 -1.87 -4.22
N ILE A 116 -18.29 -1.00 -4.65
CA ILE A 116 -16.91 -1.34 -5.00
C ILE A 116 -15.96 -0.59 -4.07
N LEU A 117 -15.03 -1.33 -3.45
CA LEU A 117 -13.96 -0.77 -2.62
C LEU A 117 -12.62 -0.97 -3.34
N ILE A 118 -11.84 0.10 -3.46
CA ILE A 118 -10.57 0.10 -4.17
C ILE A 118 -9.46 0.46 -3.18
N ASP A 119 -8.40 -0.36 -3.13
CA ASP A 119 -7.17 -0.16 -2.35
C ASP A 119 -7.39 0.41 -0.94
N PRO A 120 -8.19 -0.22 -0.07
CA PRO A 120 -8.55 0.35 1.22
C PRO A 120 -7.36 0.40 2.18
N VAL A 121 -7.04 1.60 2.66
CA VAL A 121 -6.07 1.86 3.73
C VAL A 121 -6.83 2.44 4.92
N PHE A 122 -7.25 1.58 5.84
CA PHE A 122 -7.99 1.97 7.05
C PHE A 122 -7.10 2.20 8.28
N SER A 123 -5.78 2.12 8.13
CA SER A 123 -4.80 2.45 9.17
C SER A 123 -4.37 3.91 9.08
N ASN A 124 -3.88 4.45 10.20
CA ASN A 124 -3.29 5.79 10.26
C ASN A 124 -1.88 5.87 9.63
N TYR A 125 -1.49 4.89 8.83
CA TYR A 125 -0.19 4.76 8.19
C TYR A 125 -0.27 3.84 6.96
N ALA A 126 0.51 4.12 5.93
CA ALA A 126 0.61 3.35 4.70
C ALA A 126 1.99 2.70 4.57
N ALA A 127 2.35 1.87 5.56
CA ALA A 127 3.62 1.16 5.61
C ALA A 127 3.54 -0.08 6.53
N PRO A 128 4.47 -1.05 6.41
CA PRO A 128 4.53 -2.19 7.33
C PRO A 128 4.84 -1.80 8.78
N LEU A 129 5.38 -0.61 9.01
CA LEU A 129 5.72 -0.06 10.32
C LEU A 129 4.88 1.20 10.59
N SER A 130 4.21 1.24 11.73
CA SER A 130 3.23 2.28 12.08
C SER A 130 3.78 3.71 12.18
N PHE A 131 5.09 3.85 12.27
CA PHE A 131 5.76 5.16 12.33
C PHE A 131 6.19 5.70 10.95
N LEU A 132 6.16 4.87 9.91
CA LEU A 132 6.47 5.25 8.53
C LEU A 132 5.19 5.63 7.78
N ASN A 133 5.30 6.56 6.82
CA ASN A 133 4.19 6.99 5.95
C ASN A 133 2.86 7.22 6.67
N LYS A 134 2.89 7.97 7.78
CA LYS A 134 1.67 8.30 8.53
C LYS A 134 0.67 9.05 7.67
N ALA A 135 -0.61 8.73 7.82
CA ALA A 135 -1.71 9.48 7.26
C ALA A 135 -1.66 10.94 7.73
N PHE A 136 -2.31 11.83 6.96
CA PHE A 136 -2.50 13.20 7.41
C PHE A 136 -3.42 13.23 8.64
N VAL A 137 -3.33 14.30 9.42
CA VAL A 137 -4.15 14.44 10.63
C VAL A 137 -5.62 14.59 10.21
N GLY A 138 -6.48 13.73 10.74
CA GLY A 138 -7.92 13.76 10.53
C GLY A 138 -8.61 12.61 11.28
N ASP A 139 -9.87 12.81 11.65
CA ASP A 139 -10.71 11.81 12.30
C ASP A 139 -11.48 10.99 11.27
N TYR A 140 -10.76 10.17 10.50
CA TYR A 140 -11.34 9.37 9.41
C TYR A 140 -12.36 8.35 9.96
N PRO A 141 -13.65 8.42 9.56
CA PRO A 141 -14.71 7.59 10.16
C PRO A 141 -14.79 6.16 9.58
N TRP A 142 -14.00 5.87 8.54
CA TRP A 142 -14.08 4.62 7.79
C TRP A 142 -13.05 3.61 8.30
N SER A 143 -13.55 2.44 8.65
CA SER A 143 -12.78 1.30 9.15
C SER A 143 -13.31 0.02 8.51
N ALA A 144 -12.56 -1.07 8.63
CA ALA A 144 -13.04 -2.38 8.17
C ALA A 144 -14.35 -2.79 8.88
N GLN A 145 -14.56 -2.37 10.13
CA GLN A 145 -15.75 -2.71 10.93
C GLN A 145 -16.95 -1.82 10.60
N THR A 146 -16.72 -0.60 10.12
CA THR A 146 -17.77 0.37 9.80
C THR A 146 -18.14 0.38 8.31
N MET A 147 -17.37 -0.31 7.47
CA MET A 147 -17.63 -0.42 6.04
C MET A 147 -18.92 -1.21 5.80
N PRO A 148 -19.88 -0.70 4.99
CA PRO A 148 -21.03 -1.50 4.57
C PRO A 148 -20.57 -2.71 3.76
N GLU A 149 -21.47 -3.67 3.55
CA GLU A 149 -21.21 -4.78 2.63
C GLU A 149 -20.81 -4.25 1.24
N ILE A 150 -19.73 -4.85 0.71
CA ILE A 150 -19.18 -4.54 -0.61
C ILE A 150 -19.37 -5.76 -1.51
N ASP A 151 -19.65 -5.50 -2.78
CA ASP A 151 -19.77 -6.53 -3.81
C ASP A 151 -18.41 -6.88 -4.41
N LEU A 152 -17.52 -5.89 -4.49
CA LEU A 152 -16.21 -6.03 -5.11
C LEU A 152 -15.11 -5.31 -4.32
N LEU A 153 -14.02 -6.02 -4.07
CA LEU A 153 -12.76 -5.45 -3.60
C LEU A 153 -11.75 -5.47 -4.74
N ILE A 154 -11.24 -4.30 -5.12
CA ILE A 154 -10.20 -4.13 -6.13
C ILE A 154 -8.90 -3.79 -5.41
N LEU A 155 -7.87 -4.61 -5.62
CA LEU A 155 -6.50 -4.37 -5.19
C LEU A 155 -5.66 -4.15 -6.44
N SER A 156 -5.12 -2.94 -6.60
CA SER A 156 -4.34 -2.56 -7.78
C SER A 156 -2.96 -3.22 -7.80
N HIS A 157 -2.33 -3.40 -6.63
CA HIS A 157 -1.01 -4.03 -6.46
C HIS A 157 -0.79 -4.54 -5.04
#